data_AF-A0A1Q4ZNR7-F1
#
_entry.id   AF-A0A1Q4ZNR7-F1
#
_cell.length_a   1.000
_cell.length_b   1.000
_cell.length_c   1.000
_cell.angle_alpha   90.00
_cell.angle_beta   90.00
_cell.angle_gamma   90.00
#
_symmetry.space_group_name_H-M   'P 1'
#
loop_
_entity.id
_entity.type
_entity.pdbx_description
1 polymer ?
#
loop_
_entity_poly.entity_id
_entity_poly.type
_entity_poly.pdbx_seq_one_letter_code
_entity_poly.pdbx_strand_id
1 'polypeptide(L)' 'MDDLSQLLQQTMRRRHLTPQAVADKTGIRTPRIRAFAEDGAEGPIRPTEEELSELAGALALPLQAVKAAARPKVTATAP' A
#
# COMPACT_ATOMS: atom_id res chain seq x y z
N MET A 1 3.08 14.18 -3.33
CA MET A 1 3.61 12.94 -2.75
C MET A 1 2.45 11.98 -2.72
N ASP A 2 2.48 10.97 -3.58
CA ASP A 2 1.42 9.99 -3.76
C ASP A 2 1.22 9.17 -2.50
N ASP A 3 -0.02 9.16 -2.01
CA ASP A 3 -0.44 8.32 -0.91
C ASP A 3 -0.45 6.84 -1.32
N LEU A 4 -0.22 5.95 -0.35
CA LEU A 4 -0.21 4.50 -0.58
C LEU A 4 -1.49 4.01 -1.29
N SER A 5 -2.64 4.58 -0.94
CA SER A 5 -3.94 4.30 -1.56
C SER A 5 -3.94 4.64 -3.05
N GLN A 6 -3.44 5.82 -3.43
CA GLN A 6 -3.31 6.24 -4.83
C GLN A 6 -2.35 5.33 -5.60
N LEU A 7 -1.19 5.01 -5.02
CA LEU A 7 -0.20 4.12 -5.63
C LEU A 7 -0.76 2.72 -5.90
N LEU A 8 -1.48 2.16 -4.91
CA LEU A 8 -2.16 0.87 -5.01
C LEU A 8 -3.24 0.89 -6.08
N GLN A 9 -4.16 1.85 -6.02
CA GLN A 9 -5.27 1.96 -6.97
C GLN A 9 -4.77 2.17 -8.40
N GLN A 10 -3.76 3.03 -8.59
CA GLN A 10 -3.19 3.28 -9.91
C GLN A 10 -2.51 2.03 -10.47
N THR A 11 -1.74 1.31 -9.65
CA THR A 11 -1.03 0.10 -10.09
C THR A 11 -1.99 -1.04 -10.36
N MET A 12 -2.98 -1.24 -9.49
CA MET A 12 -4.05 -2.23 -9.68
C MET A 12 -4.84 -1.94 -10.96
N ARG A 13 -5.21 -0.68 -11.20
CA ARG A 13 -5.92 -0.28 -12.42
C ARG A 13 -5.08 -0.47 -13.68
N ARG A 14 -3.79 -0.11 -13.66
CA ARG A 14 -2.88 -0.30 -14.80
C ARG A 14 -2.65 -1.77 -15.15
N ARG A 15 -2.67 -2.65 -14.15
CA ARG A 15 -2.41 -4.09 -14.32
C ARG A 15 -3.66 -4.96 -14.24
N HIS A 16 -4.85 -4.34 -14.17
CA HIS A 16 -6.13 -5.03 -14.00
C HIS A 16 -6.13 -6.01 -12.81
N LEU A 17 -5.43 -5.68 -11.72
CA LEU A 17 -5.36 -6.50 -10.52
C LEU A 17 -6.53 -6.18 -9.58
N THR A 18 -7.13 -7.22 -9.03
CA THR A 18 -8.12 -7.09 -7.96
C THR A 18 -7.44 -7.13 -6.60
N PRO A 19 -8.07 -6.58 -5.53
CA PRO A 19 -7.56 -6.72 -4.16
C PRO A 19 -7.34 -8.18 -3.76
N GLN A 20 -8.17 -9.09 -4.27
CA GLN A 20 -8.04 -10.53 -4.06
C GLN A 20 -6.81 -11.11 -4.76
N ALA A 21 -6.49 -10.68 -5.99
CA ALA A 21 -5.28 -11.13 -6.68
C ALA A 21 -3.99 -10.65 -5.99
N VAL A 22 -4.02 -9.47 -5.38
CA VAL A 22 -2.90 -8.97 -4.58
C VAL A 22 -2.80 -9.72 -3.25
N ALA A 23 -3.94 -10.01 -2.60
CA ALA A 23 -4.00 -10.84 -1.39
C ALA A 23 -3.43 -12.24 -1.63
N ASP A 24 -3.80 -12.87 -2.74
CA ASP A 24 -3.32 -14.20 -3.15
C ASP A 24 -1.80 -14.22 -3.35
N LYS A 25 -1.23 -13.16 -3.94
CA LYS A 25 0.21 -13.04 -4.20
C LYS A 25 1.04 -12.68 -2.96
N THR A 26 0.46 -11.96 -2.00
CA THR A 26 1.16 -11.45 -0.80
C THR A 26 0.89 -12.27 0.46
N GLY A 27 -0.11 -13.16 0.42
CA GLY A 27 -0.64 -13.82 1.62
C GLY A 27 -1.37 -12.87 2.58
N ILE A 28 -1.49 -11.58 2.25
CA ILE A 28 -2.21 -10.59 3.06
C ILE A 28 -3.70 -10.78 2.85
N ARG A 29 -4.49 -10.73 3.93
CA ARG A 29 -5.95 -10.86 3.84
C ARG A 29 -6.54 -9.76 2.95
N THR A 30 -7.43 -10.12 2.02
CA THR A 30 -8.14 -9.20 1.12
C THR A 30 -8.74 -7.96 1.79
N PRO A 31 -9.36 -8.05 3.00
CA PRO A 31 -9.85 -6.85 3.70
C PRO A 31 -8.76 -5.83 4.04
N ARG A 32 -7.54 -6.29 4.34
CA ARG A 32 -6.40 -5.40 4.62
C ARG A 32 -5.92 -4.71 3.35
N ILE A 33 -5.79 -5.47 2.25
CA ILE A 33 -5.46 -4.90 0.93
C ILE A 33 -6.45 -3.81 0.54
N ARG A 34 -7.74 -4.07 0.78
CA ARG A 34 -8.79 -3.08 0.51
C ARG A 34 -8.62 -1.84 1.39
N ALA A 35 -8.41 -2.00 2.69
CA ALA A 35 -8.14 -0.88 3.59
C ALA A 35 -6.91 -0.06 3.16
N PHE A 36 -5.82 -0.70 2.70
CA PHE A 36 -4.67 0.03 2.18
C PHE A 36 -4.99 0.78 0.88
N ALA A 37 -5.84 0.23 0.03
CA ALA A 37 -6.26 0.87 -1.22
C ALA A 37 -7.24 2.03 -0.98
N GLU A 38 -8.08 1.96 0.06
CA GLU A 38 -9.08 2.97 0.42
C GLU A 38 -8.49 4.06 1.34
N ASP A 39 -7.93 3.66 2.49
CA ASP A 39 -7.43 4.56 3.54
C ASP A 39 -5.92 4.84 3.46
N GLY A 40 -5.17 4.09 2.66
CA GLY A 40 -3.71 4.24 2.58
C GLY A 40 -3.00 3.79 3.85
N ALA A 41 -1.83 4.38 4.13
CA ALA A 41 -1.09 4.11 5.36
C ALA A 41 -1.51 5.00 6.55
N GLU A 42 -2.42 5.96 6.31
CA GLU A 42 -2.95 6.86 7.34
C GLU A 42 -4.22 6.30 8.01
N GLY A 43 -4.79 5.23 7.45
CA GLY A 43 -5.97 4.56 7.96
C GLY A 43 -5.78 3.85 9.31
N PRO A 44 -6.88 3.31 9.87
CA PRO A 44 -6.86 2.54 11.12
C PRO A 44 -6.03 1.25 10.98
N ILE A 45 -5.87 0.77 9.74
CA ILE A 45 -5.07 -0.41 9.42
C ILE A 45 -3.76 0.05 8.79
N ARG A 46 -2.69 0.05 9.58
CA ARG A 46 -1.35 0.37 9.10
C ARG A 46 -0.64 -0.87 8.55
N PRO A 47 -0.02 -0.80 7.35
CA PRO A 47 0.79 -1.89 6.82
C PRO A 47 2.12 -1.99 7.58
N THR A 48 2.57 -3.22 7.86
CA THR A 48 3.90 -3.49 8.42
C THR A 48 4.99 -3.46 7.34
N GLU A 49 6.26 -3.40 7.73
CA GLU A 49 7.37 -3.44 6.76
C GLU A 49 7.42 -4.74 5.93
N GLU A 50 7.01 -5.87 6.52
CA GLU A 50 6.86 -7.13 5.81
C GLU A 50 5.74 -7.03 4.77
N GLU A 51 4.57 -6.52 5.16
CA GLU A 51 3.45 -6.34 4.23
C GLU A 51 3.79 -5.38 3.09
N LEU A 52 4.55 -4.31 3.36
CA LEU A 52 5.04 -3.39 2.32
C LEU A 52 6.02 -4.06 1.37
N SER A 53 6.84 -4.98 1.85
CA SER A 53 7.76 -5.77 1.02
C SER A 53 7.01 -6.73 0.12
N GLU A 54 6.02 -7.44 0.67
CA GLU A 54 5.16 -8.33 -0.10
C GLU A 54 4.34 -7.55 -1.14
N LEU A 55 3.76 -6.41 -0.77
CA LEU A 55 3.05 -5.51 -1.69
C LEU A 55 3.95 -5.03 -2.82
N ALA A 56 5.18 -4.63 -2.52
CA ALA A 56 6.15 -4.23 -3.54
C ALA A 56 6.45 -5.38 -4.52
N GLY A 57 6.62 -6.60 -4.01
CA GLY A 57 6.79 -7.81 -4.83
C GLY A 57 5.58 -8.10 -5.71
N ALA A 58 4.39 -8.18 -5.11
CA ALA A 58 3.15 -8.50 -5.83
C ALA A 58 2.77 -7.45 -6.88
N LEU A 59 3.05 -6.18 -6.59
CA LEU A 59 2.80 -5.06 -7.48
C LEU A 59 4.00 -4.76 -8.37
N ALA A 60 5.06 -5.58 -8.36
CA ALA A 60 6.34 -5.33 -9.03
C ALA A 60 6.71 -3.83 -9.04
N LEU A 61 6.66 -3.22 -7.86
CA LEU A 61 7.02 -1.84 -7.58
C LEU A 61 8.31 -1.84 -6.78
N PRO A 62 9.15 -0.79 -6.90
CA PRO A 62 10.31 -0.66 -6.03
C PRO A 62 9.86 -0.47 -4.59
N LEU A 63 10.41 -1.28 -3.67
CA LEU A 63 10.10 -1.26 -2.24
C LEU A 63 10.22 0.16 -1.65
N GLN A 64 11.21 0.93 -2.08
CA GLN A 64 11.41 2.31 -1.64
C GLN A 64 10.23 3.22 -1.99
N ALA A 65 9.58 3.04 -3.14
CA ALA A 65 8.41 3.83 -3.51
C ALA A 65 7.19 3.45 -2.65
N VAL A 66 7.02 2.16 -2.38
CA VAL A 66 5.95 1.65 -1.51
C VAL A 66 6.15 2.13 -0.07
N LYS A 67 7.37 2.07 0.46
CA LYS A 67 7.75 2.62 1.77
C LYS A 67 7.58 4.13 1.84
N ALA A 68 7.93 4.87 0.80
CA ALA A 68 7.76 6.31 0.75
C ALA A 68 6.27 6.71 0.76
N ALA A 69 5.43 5.98 0.01
CA ALA A 69 3.99 6.20 -0.04
C ALA A 69 3.27 5.75 1.25
N ALA A 70 3.85 4.77 1.95
CA ALA A 70 3.34 4.28 3.24
C ALA A 70 3.89 5.06 4.45
N ARG A 71 4.89 5.93 4.23
CA ARG A 71 5.43 6.75 5.31
C ARG A 71 4.33 7.74 5.71
N PRO A 72 3.87 7.74 6.98
CA PRO A 72 2.94 8.76 7.43
C PRO A 72 3.58 10.12 7.15
N LYS A 73 2.80 11.04 6.55
CA LYS A 73 3.21 12.43 6.54
C LYS A 73 3.25 12.83 8.01
N VAL A 74 4.43 12.76 8.59
CA VAL A 74 4.71 13.47 9.83
C VAL A 74 4.48 14.92 9.44
N THR A 75 3.28 15.42 9.73
CA THR A 75 3.04 16.85 9.87
C THR A 75 4.07 17.28 10.90
N ALA A 76 5.13 17.91 10.41
CA ALA A 76 6.05 18.67 11.23
C ALA A 76 5.23 19.80 11.87
N THR A 77 4.55 19.48 12.98
CA THR A 77 4.16 20.48 13.96
C THR A 77 5.35 20.57 14.91
N ALA A 78 6.28 21.46 14.56
CA ALA A 78 7.23 22.06 15.49
C ALA A 78 6.45 22.80 16.59
N PRO A 79 6.98 22.87 17.82
CA PRO A 79 7.91 23.95 18.14
C PRO A 79 9.29 23.49 18.64
#